data_AF-A0AAV9QMU1-F1
#
_entry.id   AF-A0AAV9QMU1-F1
#
_cell.length_a   1.000
_cell.length_b   1.000
_cell.length_c   1.000
_cell.angle_alpha   90.00
_cell.angle_beta   90.00
_cell.angle_gamma   90.00
#
_symmetry.space_group_name_H-M   'P 1'
#
loop_
_entity.id
_entity.type
_entity.pdbx_description
1 polymer ?
#
loop_
_entity_poly.entity_id
_entity_poly.type
_entity_poly.pdbx_seq_one_letter_code
_entity_poly.pdbx_strand_id
1 'polypeptide(L)'
;MTATAQNDVSHDPSLLFARNSDIPSTGEELRAAIASLKASTRATECRTRVLRRQSTLADRLKLLSNSSRNSMAGNARYFAQKEIAEVQHVKFALYGDMRTQLQAEVDSTVKSARSVQATAIEALNSDDRALAKLNDISARKPRNTLDVASIRDKASKMTTALHHFRSRSMKDRLDRVYLDSLDNFDAAKSSVDASGAVFEDAKSDLGSLYAEVDNVISMVMSQQFANLIEVALLNVQRLREREEQARNERTHDKLKSLTAVLENICNVLENLQSQRTTLHALSSDFDSTILMASSTRPKSTSEASQSCNLDAHPALFALMQHIGLADGNSNDLDDAIKRLVSELSQQADSNVLQILQLSQEAPKSSRAALQAISNALTTSSVRDSDVDDLERRIATARTQLDGLSPHAP
;
A
#
# COMPACT_ATOMS: atom_id res chain seq x y z
N MET A 1 19.86 17.95 -69.52
CA MET A 1 20.64 17.00 -70.35
C MET A 1 19.76 15.79 -70.59
N THR A 2 19.62 15.38 -71.87
CA THR A 2 19.15 14.06 -72.37
C THR A 2 17.73 13.61 -71.99
N ALA A 3 16.83 13.19 -72.88
CA ALA A 3 16.86 13.00 -74.32
C ALA A 3 15.41 13.00 -74.85
N THR A 4 15.25 13.65 -76.00
CA THR A 4 14.21 13.49 -77.01
C THR A 4 13.84 12.03 -77.30
N ALA A 5 12.53 11.71 -77.29
CA ALA A 5 11.93 10.64 -78.09
C ALA A 5 10.57 11.11 -78.62
N GLN A 6 10.67 12.14 -79.46
CA GLN A 6 9.64 12.58 -80.37
C GLN A 6 9.50 11.47 -81.42
N ASN A 7 8.61 10.50 -81.19
CA ASN A 7 8.25 9.52 -82.21
C ASN A 7 7.28 10.19 -83.19
N ASP A 8 7.87 11.09 -83.99
CA ASP A 8 7.43 11.40 -85.34
C ASP A 8 7.40 10.09 -86.12
N VAL A 9 6.26 9.38 -86.08
CA VAL A 9 5.91 8.51 -87.19
C VAL A 9 5.47 9.45 -88.31
N SER A 10 6.49 9.97 -88.98
CA SER A 10 6.44 10.45 -90.35
C SER A 10 5.68 9.43 -91.17
N HIS A 11 4.37 9.65 -91.35
CA HIS A 11 3.65 9.08 -92.47
C HIS A 11 4.17 9.79 -93.70
N ASP A 12 5.26 9.23 -94.24
CA ASP A 12 5.73 9.48 -95.59
C ASP A 12 4.57 9.16 -96.55
N PRO A 13 3.86 10.15 -97.13
CA PRO A 13 2.76 9.88 -98.06
C PRO A 13 3.31 9.50 -99.46
N SER A 14 4.63 9.44 -99.61
CA SER A 14 5.33 9.45 -100.89
C SER A 14 5.62 8.06 -101.44
N LEU A 15 5.24 6.97 -100.75
CA LEU A 15 5.49 5.59 -101.17
C LEU A 15 4.24 4.72 -101.35
N LEU A 16 3.06 5.33 -101.52
CA LEU A 16 1.84 4.63 -101.98
C LEU A 16 1.34 5.08 -103.36
N PHE A 17 2.15 5.85 -104.08
CA PHE A 17 1.93 6.18 -105.49
C PHE A 17 3.04 5.59 -106.38
N ALA A 18 3.40 4.33 -106.14
CA ALA A 18 3.97 3.50 -107.20
C ALA A 18 2.86 3.24 -108.23
N ARG A 19 2.79 4.14 -109.21
CA ARG A 19 2.00 4.10 -110.44
C ARG A 19 2.27 2.79 -111.20
N ASN A 20 1.60 1.70 -110.83
CA ASN A 20 1.18 0.71 -111.82
C ASN A 20 -0.06 1.31 -112.50
N SER A 21 0.22 2.10 -113.53
CA SER A 21 -0.77 2.75 -114.38
C SER A 21 -1.30 1.73 -115.39
N ASP A 22 -1.84 0.61 -114.91
CA ASP A 22 -2.65 -0.28 -115.73
C ASP A 22 -4.02 0.39 -115.81
N ILE A 23 -4.11 1.40 -116.68
CA ILE A 23 -5.40 1.94 -117.11
C ILE A 23 -6.10 0.74 -117.74
N PRO A 24 -7.23 0.26 -117.17
CA PRO A 24 -7.91 -0.93 -117.66
C PRO A 24 -8.30 -0.71 -119.12
N SER A 25 -7.58 -1.33 -120.04
CA SER A 25 -7.67 -1.05 -121.48
C SER A 25 -8.75 -1.91 -122.12
N THR A 26 -9.22 -2.95 -121.41
CA THR A 26 -10.32 -3.81 -121.81
C THR A 26 -11.54 -3.63 -120.90
N GLY A 27 -12.75 -3.76 -121.46
CA GLY A 27 -14.00 -3.59 -120.70
C GLY A 27 -14.19 -4.61 -119.56
N GLU A 28 -13.39 -5.67 -119.52
CA GLU A 28 -13.39 -6.70 -118.48
C GLU A 28 -12.52 -6.31 -117.28
N GLU A 29 -11.35 -5.70 -117.51
CA GLU A 29 -10.50 -5.12 -116.46
C GLU A 29 -11.20 -3.97 -115.72
N LEU A 30 -11.97 -3.14 -116.44
CA LEU A 30 -12.81 -2.10 -115.84
C LEU A 30 -13.88 -2.72 -114.92
N ARG A 31 -14.52 -3.81 -115.35
CA ARG A 31 -15.50 -4.53 -114.52
C ARG A 31 -14.85 -5.15 -113.29
N ALA A 32 -13.66 -5.74 -113.42
CA ALA A 32 -12.90 -6.32 -112.33
C ALA A 32 -12.43 -5.24 -111.33
N ALA A 33 -11.95 -4.09 -111.80
CA ALA A 33 -11.58 -2.95 -110.98
C ALA A 33 -12.79 -2.37 -110.22
N ILE A 34 -13.96 -2.24 -110.87
CA ILE A 34 -15.20 -1.81 -110.21
C ILE A 34 -15.65 -2.84 -109.16
N ALA A 35 -15.54 -4.14 -109.45
CA ALA A 35 -15.88 -5.21 -108.51
C ALA A 35 -14.92 -5.22 -107.31
N SER A 36 -13.62 -5.05 -107.54
CA SER A 36 -12.58 -4.94 -106.50
C SER A 36 -12.77 -3.70 -105.64
N LEU A 37 -13.05 -2.54 -106.25
CA LEU A 37 -13.36 -1.31 -105.53
C LEU A 37 -14.62 -1.48 -104.67
N LYS A 38 -15.71 -2.04 -105.21
CA LYS A 38 -16.93 -2.33 -104.45
C LYS A 38 -16.68 -3.31 -103.30
N ALA A 39 -15.85 -4.33 -103.51
CA ALA A 39 -15.47 -5.28 -102.47
C ALA A 39 -14.64 -4.59 -101.36
N SER A 40 -13.69 -3.73 -101.75
CA SER A 40 -12.88 -2.92 -100.84
C SER A 40 -13.73 -1.92 -100.04
N THR A 41 -14.70 -1.26 -100.68
CA THR A 41 -15.67 -0.37 -100.02
C THR A 41 -16.52 -1.14 -99.02
N ARG A 42 -17.04 -2.33 -99.39
CA ARG A 42 -17.79 -3.18 -98.45
C ARG A 42 -16.92 -3.65 -97.28
N ALA A 43 -15.66 -4.00 -97.52
CA ALA A 43 -14.73 -4.44 -96.49
C ALA A 43 -14.37 -3.31 -95.51
N THR A 44 -14.14 -2.09 -96.03
CA THR A 44 -13.89 -0.88 -95.21
C THR A 44 -15.12 -0.44 -94.45
N GLU A 45 -16.31 -0.55 -95.03
CA GLU A 45 -17.58 -0.30 -94.35
C GLU A 45 -17.84 -1.33 -93.23
N CYS A 46 -17.52 -2.61 -93.47
CA CYS A 46 -17.61 -3.65 -92.45
C CYS A 46 -16.62 -3.39 -91.29
N ARG A 47 -15.35 -3.05 -91.60
CA ARG A 47 -14.35 -2.66 -90.59
C ARG A 47 -14.78 -1.44 -89.79
N THR A 48 -15.31 -0.40 -90.42
CA THR A 48 -15.77 0.80 -89.70
C THR A 48 -16.98 0.50 -88.81
N ARG A 49 -17.90 -0.39 -89.22
CA ARG A 49 -18.98 -0.86 -88.34
C ARG A 49 -18.45 -1.62 -87.12
N VAL A 50 -17.46 -2.50 -87.30
CA VAL A 50 -16.83 -3.24 -86.19
C VAL A 50 -16.10 -2.28 -85.24
N LEU A 51 -15.30 -1.34 -85.76
CA LEU A 51 -14.60 -0.33 -84.96
C LEU A 51 -15.57 0.57 -84.19
N ARG A 52 -16.69 1.00 -84.79
CA ARG A 52 -17.74 1.75 -84.07
C ARG A 52 -18.35 0.93 -82.93
N ARG A 53 -18.61 -0.36 -83.15
CA ARG A 53 -19.08 -1.26 -82.09
C ARG A 53 -18.05 -1.44 -80.97
N GLN A 54 -16.77 -1.58 -81.32
CA GLN A 54 -15.70 -1.69 -80.33
C GLN A 54 -15.48 -0.38 -79.55
N SER A 55 -15.54 0.77 -80.21
CA SER A 55 -15.48 2.09 -79.56
C SER A 55 -16.62 2.27 -78.57
N THR A 56 -17.86 2.01 -78.98
CA THR A 56 -19.02 2.12 -78.07
C THR A 56 -18.95 1.16 -76.87
N LEU A 57 -18.35 -0.03 -77.05
CA LEU A 57 -18.13 -0.99 -75.97
C LEU A 57 -17.01 -0.50 -75.02
N ALA A 58 -15.91 0.04 -75.55
CA ALA A 58 -14.84 0.65 -74.77
C ALA A 58 -15.35 1.84 -73.93
N ASP A 59 -16.20 2.68 -74.50
CA ASP A 59 -16.83 3.80 -73.77
C ASP A 59 -17.72 3.30 -72.62
N ARG A 60 -18.49 2.22 -72.84
CA ARG A 60 -19.30 1.58 -71.78
C ARG A 60 -18.44 0.98 -70.67
N LEU A 61 -17.35 0.29 -71.02
CA LEU A 61 -16.41 -0.27 -70.03
C LEU A 61 -15.72 0.82 -69.22
N LYS A 62 -15.35 1.94 -69.84
CA LYS A 62 -14.80 3.10 -69.15
C LYS A 62 -15.79 3.69 -68.15
N LEU A 63 -17.07 3.77 -68.52
CA LEU A 63 -18.14 4.28 -67.65
C LEU A 63 -18.39 3.35 -66.44
N LEU A 64 -18.42 2.03 -66.67
CA LEU A 64 -18.50 1.00 -65.62
C LEU A 64 -17.27 1.03 -64.69
N SER A 65 -16.06 1.13 -65.24
CA SER A 65 -14.82 1.22 -64.46
C SER A 65 -14.79 2.49 -63.60
N ASN A 66 -15.21 3.64 -64.15
CA ASN A 66 -15.29 4.89 -63.40
C ASN A 66 -16.36 4.81 -62.29
N SER A 67 -17.51 4.20 -62.57
CA SER A 67 -18.55 3.96 -61.56
C SER A 67 -18.05 3.05 -60.43
N SER A 68 -17.34 1.97 -60.78
CA SER A 68 -16.70 1.06 -59.82
C SER A 68 -15.62 1.76 -58.97
N ARG A 69 -14.77 2.60 -59.58
CA ARG A 69 -13.75 3.39 -58.85
C ARG A 69 -14.39 4.40 -57.91
N ASN A 70 -15.44 5.09 -58.35
CA ASN A 70 -16.16 6.05 -57.51
C ASN A 70 -16.85 5.35 -56.34
N SER A 71 -17.43 4.17 -56.55
CA SER A 71 -18.00 3.35 -55.48
C SER A 71 -16.93 2.86 -54.49
N MET A 72 -15.78 2.36 -54.97
CA MET A 72 -14.67 1.98 -54.10
C MET A 72 -14.13 3.17 -53.28
N ALA A 73 -13.95 4.34 -53.90
CA ALA A 73 -13.51 5.53 -53.20
C ALA A 73 -14.53 6.01 -52.15
N GLY A 74 -15.83 5.90 -52.45
CA GLY A 74 -16.91 6.19 -51.50
C GLY A 74 -16.89 5.23 -50.31
N ASN A 75 -16.77 3.92 -50.57
CA ASN A 75 -16.69 2.91 -49.54
C ASN A 75 -15.44 3.08 -48.66
N ALA A 76 -14.28 3.37 -49.25
CA ALA A 76 -13.05 3.62 -48.50
C ALA A 76 -13.19 4.83 -47.55
N ARG A 77 -13.82 5.92 -48.00
CA ARG A 77 -14.11 7.09 -47.15
C ARG A 77 -15.08 6.75 -46.03
N TYR A 78 -16.12 5.96 -46.32
CA TYR A 78 -17.07 5.49 -45.33
C TYR A 78 -16.40 4.64 -44.25
N PHE A 79 -15.55 3.68 -44.63
CA PHE A 79 -14.81 2.86 -43.67
C PHE A 79 -13.83 3.68 -42.83
N ALA A 80 -13.09 4.61 -43.44
CA ALA A 80 -12.19 5.50 -42.69
C ALA A 80 -12.96 6.39 -41.70
N GLN A 81 -14.12 6.92 -42.10
CA GLN A 81 -14.96 7.71 -41.21
C GLN A 81 -15.56 6.86 -40.07
N LYS A 82 -16.00 5.64 -40.38
CA LYS A 82 -16.52 4.69 -39.39
C LYS A 82 -15.45 4.33 -38.37
N GLU A 83 -14.23 4.02 -38.81
CA GLU A 83 -13.10 3.73 -37.93
C GLU A 83 -12.78 4.91 -37.00
N ILE A 84 -12.73 6.14 -37.53
CA ILE A 84 -12.52 7.35 -36.72
C ILE A 84 -13.63 7.50 -35.67
N ALA A 85 -14.89 7.27 -36.06
CA ALA A 85 -16.03 7.36 -35.15
C ALA A 85 -15.99 6.28 -34.05
N GLU A 86 -15.63 5.04 -34.41
CA GLU A 86 -15.49 3.92 -33.46
C GLU A 86 -14.33 4.17 -32.49
N VAL A 87 -13.17 4.61 -32.97
CA VAL A 87 -12.02 4.97 -32.11
C VAL A 87 -12.38 6.11 -31.16
N GLN A 88 -13.09 7.14 -31.65
CA GLN A 88 -13.57 8.22 -30.78
C GLN A 88 -14.56 7.72 -29.74
N HIS A 89 -15.52 6.87 -30.13
CA HIS A 89 -16.49 6.31 -29.20
C HIS A 89 -15.81 5.48 -28.09
N VAL A 90 -14.88 4.59 -28.45
CA VAL A 90 -14.10 3.81 -27.48
C VAL A 90 -13.29 4.72 -26.56
N LYS A 91 -12.64 5.76 -27.11
CA LYS A 91 -11.89 6.75 -26.32
C LYS A 91 -12.78 7.52 -25.33
N PHE A 92 -13.96 7.97 -25.76
CA PHE A 92 -14.92 8.66 -24.87
C PHE A 92 -15.47 7.71 -23.79
N ALA A 93 -15.80 6.47 -24.14
CA ALA A 93 -16.24 5.47 -23.17
C ALA A 93 -15.17 5.20 -22.11
N LEU A 94 -13.93 4.97 -22.53
CA LEU A 94 -12.80 4.73 -21.63
C LEU A 94 -12.55 5.91 -20.68
N TYR A 95 -12.57 7.15 -21.19
CA TYR A 95 -12.41 8.33 -20.32
C TYR A 95 -13.58 8.55 -19.38
N GLY A 96 -14.81 8.25 -19.82
CA GLY A 96 -15.99 8.29 -18.96
C GLY A 96 -15.87 7.30 -17.80
N ASP A 97 -15.49 6.06 -18.11
CA ASP A 97 -15.29 5.00 -17.12
C ASP A 97 -14.16 5.34 -16.14
N MET A 98 -13.00 5.79 -16.62
CA MET A 98 -11.90 6.21 -15.74
C MET A 98 -12.29 7.39 -14.86
N ARG A 99 -13.01 8.38 -15.39
CA ARG A 99 -13.47 9.55 -14.62
C ARG A 99 -14.48 9.15 -13.54
N THR A 100 -15.41 8.25 -13.85
CA THR A 100 -16.40 7.76 -12.88
C THR A 100 -15.76 6.90 -11.80
N GLN A 101 -14.79 6.05 -12.15
CA GLN A 101 -14.00 5.28 -11.18
C GLN A 101 -13.18 6.19 -10.26
N LEU A 102 -12.48 7.18 -10.83
CA LEU A 102 -11.72 8.15 -10.04
C LEU A 102 -12.62 8.95 -9.10
N GLN A 103 -13.79 9.40 -9.58
CA GLN A 103 -14.77 10.09 -8.75
C GLN A 103 -15.30 9.18 -7.64
N ALA A 104 -15.57 7.91 -7.94
CA ALA A 104 -16.03 6.95 -6.94
C ALA A 104 -14.97 6.71 -5.84
N GLU A 105 -13.68 6.65 -6.20
CA GLU A 105 -12.58 6.57 -5.24
C GLU A 105 -12.39 7.85 -4.43
N VAL A 106 -12.53 9.02 -5.05
CA VAL A 106 -12.55 10.30 -4.31
C VAL A 106 -13.72 10.35 -3.31
N ASP A 107 -14.91 9.94 -3.72
CA ASP A 107 -16.07 9.89 -2.82
C ASP A 107 -15.89 8.84 -1.71
N SER A 108 -15.25 7.71 -2.03
CA SER A 108 -14.87 6.66 -1.07
C SER A 108 -13.90 7.20 -0.03
N THR A 109 -12.82 7.87 -0.45
CA THR A 109 -11.85 8.48 0.48
C THR A 109 -12.47 9.57 1.34
N VAL A 110 -13.39 10.38 0.81
CA VAL A 110 -14.14 11.37 1.59
C VAL A 110 -15.03 10.69 2.65
N LYS A 111 -15.69 9.57 2.32
CA LYS A 111 -16.46 8.78 3.29
C LYS A 111 -15.55 8.20 4.37
N SER A 112 -14.42 7.60 3.98
CA SER A 112 -13.42 7.07 4.90
C SER A 112 -12.88 8.16 5.83
N ALA A 113 -12.57 9.35 5.30
CA ALA A 113 -12.13 10.50 6.11
C ALA A 113 -13.17 10.92 7.15
N ARG A 114 -14.46 10.97 6.79
CA ARG A 114 -15.53 11.27 7.76
C ARG A 114 -15.66 10.20 8.84
N SER A 115 -15.53 8.92 8.46
CA SER A 115 -15.59 7.80 9.42
C SER A 115 -14.41 7.82 10.40
N VAL A 116 -13.20 8.11 9.91
CA VAL A 116 -12.00 8.25 10.73
C VAL A 116 -12.12 9.47 11.64
N GLN A 117 -12.65 10.59 11.15
CA GLN A 117 -12.91 11.76 11.98
C GLN A 117 -13.88 11.45 13.13
N ALA A 118 -14.99 10.75 12.86
CA ALA A 118 -15.92 10.34 13.91
C ALA A 118 -15.25 9.41 14.94
N THR A 119 -14.50 8.42 14.47
CA THR A 119 -13.75 7.48 15.33
C THR A 119 -12.69 8.20 16.17
N ALA A 120 -11.98 9.17 15.58
CA ALA A 120 -10.98 9.97 16.28
C ALA A 120 -11.62 10.84 17.37
N ILE A 121 -12.75 11.49 17.09
CA ILE A 121 -13.49 12.27 18.10
C ILE A 121 -13.96 11.36 19.24
N GLU A 122 -14.49 10.17 18.94
CA GLU A 122 -14.92 9.22 19.96
C GLU A 122 -13.73 8.73 20.81
N ALA A 123 -12.61 8.37 20.17
CA ALA A 123 -11.39 7.96 20.84
C ALA A 123 -10.82 9.05 21.75
N LEU A 124 -10.68 10.28 21.24
CA LEU A 124 -10.23 11.43 22.03
C LEU A 124 -11.15 11.73 23.22
N ASN A 125 -12.47 11.66 23.04
CA ASN A 125 -13.42 11.79 24.16
C ASN A 125 -13.28 10.64 25.17
N SER A 126 -12.98 9.43 24.71
CA SER A 126 -12.70 8.28 25.59
C SER A 126 -11.41 8.46 26.38
N ASP A 127 -10.40 9.05 25.75
CA ASP A 127 -9.10 9.37 26.33
C ASP A 127 -9.21 10.50 27.35
N ASP A 128 -9.93 11.58 27.04
CA ASP A 128 -10.22 12.66 27.97
C ASP A 128 -10.95 12.14 29.23
N ARG A 129 -11.91 11.23 29.06
CA ARG A 129 -12.57 10.56 30.20
C ARG A 129 -11.60 9.69 30.99
N ALA A 130 -10.66 9.03 30.33
CA ALA A 130 -9.64 8.22 31.01
C ALA A 130 -8.63 9.09 31.75
N LEU A 131 -8.21 10.21 31.17
CA LEU A 131 -7.34 11.21 31.79
C LEU A 131 -8.04 11.89 32.97
N ALA A 132 -9.33 12.19 32.86
CA ALA A 132 -10.13 12.70 33.98
C ALA A 132 -10.15 11.69 35.15
N LYS A 133 -10.38 10.40 34.87
CA LYS A 133 -10.29 9.34 35.90
C LYS A 133 -8.89 9.22 36.49
N LEU A 134 -7.85 9.36 35.68
CA LEU A 134 -6.46 9.32 36.14
C LEU A 134 -6.14 10.52 37.04
N ASN A 135 -6.64 11.70 36.66
CA ASN A 135 -6.53 12.90 37.45
C ASN A 135 -7.31 12.78 38.76
N ASP A 136 -8.52 12.19 38.75
CA ASP A 136 -9.27 11.91 39.97
C ASP A 136 -8.52 10.95 40.90
N ILE A 137 -7.90 9.91 40.35
CA ILE A 137 -7.03 9.01 41.11
C ILE A 137 -5.88 9.84 41.70
N SER A 138 -5.17 10.63 40.89
CA SER A 138 -4.05 11.50 41.29
C SER A 138 -4.42 12.51 42.39
N ALA A 139 -5.50 13.25 42.19
CA ALA A 139 -6.03 14.29 43.08
C ALA A 139 -6.60 13.73 44.37
N ARG A 140 -7.02 12.45 44.38
CA ARG A 140 -7.34 11.71 45.60
C ARG A 140 -6.05 11.45 46.38
N LYS A 141 -5.61 12.49 47.08
CA LYS A 141 -4.51 12.48 48.04
C LYS A 141 -4.75 11.30 49.00
N PRO A 142 -3.73 10.47 49.30
CA PRO A 142 -3.91 9.36 50.22
C PRO A 142 -4.48 9.90 51.53
N ARG A 143 -5.65 9.37 51.90
CA ARG A 143 -6.58 9.94 52.89
C ARG A 143 -5.95 10.11 54.28
N ASN A 144 -4.83 9.44 54.52
CA ASN A 144 -4.04 9.55 55.75
C ASN A 144 -2.55 9.64 55.35
N THR A 145 -2.01 10.86 55.22
CA THR A 145 -0.57 11.08 55.26
C THR A 145 -0.10 10.84 56.69
N LEU A 146 -0.06 9.57 57.09
CA LEU A 146 0.50 9.15 58.36
C LEU A 146 1.99 9.54 58.30
N ASP A 147 2.37 10.51 59.13
CA ASP A 147 3.76 10.91 59.27
C ASP A 147 4.49 9.86 60.11
N VAL A 148 5.10 8.91 59.41
CA VAL A 148 5.85 7.80 60.00
C VAL A 148 7.00 8.33 60.86
N ALA A 149 7.58 9.49 60.53
CA ALA A 149 8.64 10.11 61.31
C ALA A 149 8.11 10.65 62.64
N SER A 150 6.99 11.40 62.62
CA SER A 150 6.32 11.87 63.84
C SER A 150 5.88 10.71 64.75
N ILE A 151 5.38 9.61 64.18
CA ILE A 151 4.98 8.43 64.95
C ILE A 151 6.19 7.71 65.55
N ARG A 152 7.30 7.60 64.80
CA ARG A 152 8.55 7.05 65.31
C ARG A 152 9.08 7.87 66.48
N ASP A 153 9.09 9.19 66.37
CA ASP A 153 9.52 10.10 67.44
C ASP A 153 8.61 10.04 68.66
N LYS A 154 7.30 9.90 68.45
CA LYS A 154 6.35 9.72 69.55
C LYS A 154 6.55 8.38 70.24
N ALA A 155 6.75 7.30 69.48
CA ALA A 155 6.97 5.96 70.00
C ALA A 155 8.28 5.86 70.79
N SER A 156 9.36 6.48 70.29
CA SER A 156 10.64 6.52 71.01
C SER A 156 10.50 7.28 72.33
N LYS A 157 9.88 8.47 72.32
CA LYS A 157 9.59 9.24 73.55
C LYS A 157 8.77 8.45 74.56
N MET A 158 7.71 7.75 74.12
CA MET A 158 6.90 6.91 75.00
C MET A 158 7.69 5.71 75.55
N THR A 159 8.54 5.09 74.74
CA THR A 159 9.37 3.96 75.18
C THR A 159 10.41 4.39 76.21
N THR A 160 11.04 5.56 76.03
CA THR A 160 11.96 6.14 77.01
C THR A 160 11.26 6.50 78.31
N ALA A 161 10.06 7.09 78.24
CA ALA A 161 9.27 7.39 79.44
C ALA A 161 8.89 6.11 80.21
N LEU A 162 8.42 5.08 79.49
CA LEU A 162 8.10 3.77 80.10
C LEU A 162 9.33 3.11 80.73
N HIS A 163 10.49 3.19 80.07
CA HIS A 163 11.76 2.71 80.63
C HIS A 163 12.10 3.41 81.95
N HIS A 164 12.00 4.74 82.00
CA HIS A 164 12.24 5.52 83.22
C HIS A 164 11.28 5.13 84.36
N PHE A 165 9.97 5.03 84.08
CA PHE A 165 8.99 4.64 85.11
C PHE A 165 9.19 3.21 85.62
N ARG A 166 9.52 2.26 84.74
CA ARG A 166 9.80 0.88 85.16
C ARG A 166 11.10 0.77 85.94
N SER A 167 12.17 1.43 85.50
CA SER A 167 13.44 1.50 86.22
C SER A 167 13.20 2.03 87.63
N ARG A 168 12.57 3.20 87.75
CA ARG A 168 12.25 3.80 89.04
C ARG A 168 11.41 2.89 89.92
N SER A 169 10.35 2.28 89.39
CA SER A 169 9.49 1.38 90.16
C SER A 169 10.24 0.13 90.66
N MET A 170 11.17 -0.42 89.87
CA MET A 170 11.99 -1.56 90.33
C MET A 170 13.02 -1.13 91.37
N LYS A 171 13.63 0.06 91.21
CA LYS A 171 14.54 0.64 92.21
C LYS A 171 13.82 0.91 93.53
N ASP A 172 12.67 1.56 93.50
CA ASP A 172 11.84 1.83 94.68
C ASP A 172 11.41 0.52 95.39
N ARG A 173 11.14 -0.56 94.63
CA ARG A 173 10.86 -1.89 95.20
C ARG A 173 12.09 -2.54 95.81
N LEU A 174 13.25 -2.39 95.19
CA LEU A 174 14.52 -2.89 95.70
C LEU A 174 14.89 -2.17 97.01
N ASP A 175 14.80 -0.83 97.02
CA ASP A 175 15.01 0.01 98.21
C ASP A 175 14.08 -0.43 99.34
N ARG A 176 12.79 -0.65 99.05
CA ARG A 176 11.83 -1.11 100.07
C ARG A 176 12.20 -2.48 100.63
N VAL A 177 12.52 -3.45 99.77
CA VAL A 177 12.93 -4.79 100.23
C VAL A 177 14.22 -4.73 101.04
N TYR A 178 15.16 -3.87 100.64
CA TYR A 178 16.40 -3.65 101.37
C TYR A 178 16.13 -3.06 102.76
N LEU A 179 15.31 -2.00 102.86
CA LEU A 179 14.91 -1.40 104.14
C LEU A 179 14.12 -2.39 105.01
N ASP A 180 13.14 -3.09 104.44
CA ASP A 180 12.39 -4.14 105.15
C ASP A 180 13.33 -5.25 105.65
N SER A 181 14.38 -5.60 104.90
CA SER A 181 15.37 -6.58 105.35
C SER A 181 16.21 -6.06 106.51
N LEU A 182 16.62 -4.78 106.49
CA LEU A 182 17.36 -4.15 107.59
C LEU A 182 16.53 -4.12 108.88
N ASP A 183 15.26 -3.69 108.79
CA ASP A 183 14.35 -3.66 109.95
C ASP A 183 14.14 -5.06 110.55
N ASN A 184 14.05 -6.09 109.70
CA ASN A 184 13.95 -7.49 110.14
C ASN A 184 15.27 -8.05 110.72
N PHE A 185 16.43 -7.55 110.26
CA PHE A 185 17.74 -7.92 110.79
C PHE A 185 17.99 -7.32 112.19
N ASP A 186 17.61 -6.05 112.40
CA ASP A 186 17.70 -5.37 113.70
C ASP A 186 16.73 -5.97 114.74
N ALA A 187 15.56 -6.44 114.31
CA ALA A 187 14.63 -7.16 115.18
C ALA A 187 15.13 -8.56 115.60
N ALA A 188 16.06 -9.17 114.85
CA ALA A 188 16.51 -10.55 115.02
C ALA A 188 17.89 -10.72 115.70
N LYS A 189 18.70 -9.66 115.86
CA LYS A 189 20.05 -9.76 116.46
C LYS A 189 20.36 -8.65 117.46
N SER A 190 20.62 -9.05 118.71
CA SER A 190 21.06 -8.20 119.81
C SER A 190 22.56 -8.31 120.15
N SER A 191 23.46 -8.76 119.26
CA SER A 191 24.88 -8.92 119.69
C SER A 191 25.96 -9.17 118.60
N VAL A 192 25.94 -8.56 117.42
CA VAL A 192 27.08 -8.71 116.48
C VAL A 192 27.48 -7.36 115.89
N ASP A 193 28.69 -6.89 116.23
CA ASP A 193 29.38 -5.73 115.65
C ASP A 193 29.53 -5.93 114.13
N ALA A 194 28.63 -5.32 113.36
CA ALA A 194 28.75 -5.22 111.92
C ALA A 194 29.82 -4.17 111.59
N SER A 195 31.04 -4.65 111.31
CA SER A 195 32.16 -3.83 110.81
C SER A 195 31.76 -3.05 109.55
N GLY A 196 32.10 -1.76 109.50
CA GLY A 196 31.77 -0.85 108.38
C GLY A 196 32.28 -1.28 107.00
N ALA A 197 33.19 -2.26 106.92
CA ALA A 197 33.63 -2.85 105.66
C ALA A 197 32.52 -3.64 104.95
N VAL A 198 31.64 -4.33 105.69
CA VAL A 198 30.52 -5.10 105.12
C VAL A 198 29.45 -4.16 104.55
N PHE A 199 29.32 -2.96 105.12
CA PHE A 199 28.36 -1.95 104.68
C PHE A 199 28.78 -1.30 103.34
N GLU A 200 30.06 -0.95 103.15
CA GLU A 200 30.51 -0.38 101.88
C GLU A 200 30.52 -1.41 100.74
N ASP A 201 30.79 -2.68 101.01
CA ASP A 201 30.65 -3.77 100.02
C ASP A 201 29.19 -3.92 99.57
N ALA A 202 28.24 -3.98 100.52
CA ALA A 202 26.81 -4.08 100.21
C ALA A 202 26.28 -2.87 99.42
N LYS A 203 26.80 -1.67 99.70
CA LYS A 203 26.46 -0.43 98.98
C LYS A 203 27.03 -0.42 97.56
N SER A 204 28.24 -0.93 97.38
CA SER A 204 28.85 -1.13 96.06
C SER A 204 28.05 -2.14 95.23
N ASP A 205 27.68 -3.27 95.84
CA ASP A 205 26.84 -4.30 95.21
C ASP A 205 25.45 -3.76 94.84
N LEU A 206 24.83 -2.94 95.71
CA LEU A 206 23.56 -2.29 95.42
C LEU A 206 23.67 -1.31 94.24
N GLY A 207 24.77 -0.55 94.17
CA GLY A 207 25.06 0.34 93.04
C GLY A 207 25.24 -0.42 91.72
N SER A 208 25.93 -1.57 91.76
CA SER A 208 26.06 -2.49 90.63
C SER A 208 24.70 -3.04 90.19
N LEU A 209 23.88 -3.46 91.15
CA LEU A 209 22.53 -3.97 90.90
C LEU A 209 21.62 -2.91 90.28
N TYR A 210 21.75 -1.63 90.64
CA TYR A 210 21.00 -0.55 89.98
C TYR A 210 21.38 -0.36 88.52
N ALA A 211 22.66 -0.45 88.18
CA ALA A 211 23.09 -0.41 86.80
C ALA A 211 22.60 -1.63 86.01
N GLU A 212 22.59 -2.81 86.63
CA GLU A 212 22.07 -4.03 86.01
C GLU A 212 20.55 -3.96 85.79
N VAL A 213 19.79 -3.47 86.76
CA VAL A 213 18.33 -3.25 86.64
C VAL A 213 18.02 -2.31 85.47
N ASP A 214 18.78 -1.23 85.30
CA ASP A 214 18.63 -0.34 84.16
C ASP A 214 18.94 -1.05 82.83
N ASN A 215 20.00 -1.84 82.76
CA ASN A 215 20.36 -2.62 81.57
C ASN A 215 19.30 -3.65 81.20
N VAL A 216 18.81 -4.42 82.17
CA VAL A 216 17.77 -5.45 81.97
C VAL A 216 16.46 -4.80 81.54
N ILE A 217 16.04 -3.70 82.18
CA ILE A 217 14.83 -2.99 81.79
C ILE A 217 15.00 -2.36 80.41
N SER A 218 16.17 -1.81 80.08
CA SER A 218 16.46 -1.29 78.73
C SER A 218 16.32 -2.40 77.67
N MET A 219 16.89 -3.58 77.93
CA MET A 219 16.78 -4.75 77.05
C MET A 219 15.33 -5.24 76.90
N VAL A 220 14.59 -5.37 78.00
CA VAL A 220 13.18 -5.81 77.96
C VAL A 220 12.30 -4.78 77.24
N MET A 221 12.52 -3.49 77.47
CA MET A 221 11.75 -2.42 76.82
C MET A 221 12.06 -2.30 75.32
N SER A 222 13.34 -2.43 74.94
CA SER A 222 13.72 -2.44 73.53
C SER A 222 13.14 -3.65 72.81
N GLN A 223 13.20 -4.83 73.42
CA GLN A 223 12.65 -6.05 72.82
C GLN A 223 11.12 -6.04 72.73
N GLN A 224 10.41 -5.64 73.80
CA GLN A 224 8.94 -5.70 73.84
C GLN A 224 8.25 -4.56 73.09
N PHE A 225 8.84 -3.36 73.07
CA PHE A 225 8.16 -2.18 72.52
C PHE A 225 8.91 -1.54 71.37
N ALA A 226 10.21 -1.23 71.53
CA ALA A 226 10.95 -0.50 70.48
C ALA A 226 11.03 -1.31 69.18
N ASN A 227 11.47 -2.57 69.27
CA ASN A 227 11.67 -3.44 68.12
C ASN A 227 10.34 -3.79 67.43
N LEU A 228 9.29 -4.10 68.20
CA LEU A 228 7.97 -4.42 67.63
C LEU A 228 7.37 -3.22 66.90
N ILE A 229 7.48 -2.02 67.48
CA ILE A 229 6.98 -0.79 66.83
C ILE A 229 7.80 -0.49 65.58
N GLU A 230 9.13 -0.64 65.63
CA GLU A 230 9.99 -0.42 64.47
C GLU A 230 9.67 -1.36 63.31
N VAL A 231 9.52 -2.66 63.58
CA VAL A 231 9.12 -3.66 62.57
C VAL A 231 7.75 -3.33 61.99
N ALA A 232 6.77 -2.94 62.83
CA ALA A 232 5.45 -2.54 62.36
C ALA A 232 5.51 -1.29 61.46
N LEU A 233 6.30 -0.28 61.83
CA LEU A 233 6.49 0.94 61.03
C LEU A 233 7.17 0.64 59.69
N LEU A 234 8.20 -0.21 59.67
CA LEU A 234 8.86 -0.65 58.44
C LEU A 234 7.89 -1.41 57.53
N ASN A 235 7.03 -2.26 58.09
CA ASN A 235 6.02 -2.98 57.31
C ASN A 235 4.98 -2.02 56.69
N VAL A 236 4.52 -1.03 57.45
CA VAL A 236 3.62 0.02 56.94
C VAL A 236 4.29 0.84 55.82
N GLN A 237 5.56 1.19 56.00
CA GLN A 237 6.33 1.91 54.98
C GLN A 237 6.47 1.09 53.69
N ARG A 238 6.88 -0.19 53.78
CA ARG A 238 6.97 -1.09 52.62
C ARG A 238 5.63 -1.28 51.92
N LEU A 239 4.53 -1.39 52.68
CA LEU A 239 3.20 -1.52 52.11
C LEU A 239 2.81 -0.26 51.32
N ARG A 240 3.13 0.93 51.87
CA ARG A 240 2.92 2.21 51.18
C ARG A 240 3.73 2.30 49.89
N GLU A 241 5.02 1.98 49.94
CA GLU A 241 5.90 2.01 48.76
C GLU A 241 5.36 1.07 47.67
N ARG A 242 4.90 -0.14 48.02
CA ARG A 242 4.26 -1.05 47.06
C ARG A 242 2.94 -0.52 46.50
N GLU A 243 2.10 0.09 47.33
CA GLU A 243 0.84 0.67 46.87
C GLU A 243 1.08 1.85 45.92
N GLU A 244 2.05 2.70 46.24
CA GLU A 244 2.49 3.81 45.40
C GLU A 244 3.08 3.32 44.08
N GLN A 245 3.93 2.29 44.13
CA GLN A 245 4.47 1.66 42.93
C GLN A 245 3.36 1.05 42.07
N ALA A 246 2.45 0.25 42.63
CA ALA A 246 1.35 -0.35 41.88
C ALA A 246 0.41 0.71 41.29
N ARG A 247 0.23 1.83 41.99
CA ARG A 247 -0.52 2.98 41.47
C ARG A 247 0.21 3.65 40.31
N ASN A 248 1.52 3.86 40.42
CA ASN A 248 2.34 4.43 39.35
C ASN A 248 2.44 3.50 38.13
N GLU A 249 2.47 2.19 38.33
CA GLU A 249 2.41 1.20 37.24
C GLU A 249 1.07 1.29 36.51
N ARG A 250 -0.05 1.34 37.23
CA ARG A 250 -1.38 1.53 36.61
C ARG A 250 -1.49 2.85 35.85
N THR A 251 -0.92 3.94 36.39
CA THR A 251 -0.94 5.23 35.68
C THR A 251 -0.08 5.17 34.42
N HIS A 252 1.10 4.56 34.51
CA HIS A 252 2.00 4.36 33.38
C HIS A 252 1.36 3.48 32.28
N ASP A 253 0.80 2.33 32.64
CA ASP A 253 0.12 1.43 31.70
C ASP A 253 -1.05 2.12 31.01
N LYS A 254 -1.82 2.93 31.76
CA LYS A 254 -2.92 3.68 31.17
C LYS A 254 -2.41 4.73 30.20
N LEU A 255 -1.39 5.51 30.56
CA LEU A 255 -0.77 6.49 29.66
C LEU A 255 -0.23 5.82 28.40
N LYS A 256 0.46 4.68 28.53
CA LYS A 256 0.96 3.88 27.40
C LYS A 256 -0.18 3.44 26.48
N SER A 257 -1.32 3.01 27.04
CA SER A 257 -2.50 2.65 26.24
C SER A 257 -3.07 3.84 25.47
N LEU A 258 -3.09 5.04 26.08
CA LEU A 258 -3.56 6.27 25.42
C LEU A 258 -2.60 6.68 24.28
N THR A 259 -1.29 6.60 24.51
CA THR A 259 -0.29 6.88 23.47
C THR A 259 -0.44 5.94 22.27
N ALA A 260 -0.65 4.64 22.50
CA ALA A 260 -0.83 3.67 21.43
C ALA A 260 -2.09 3.96 20.58
N VAL A 261 -3.17 4.42 21.21
CA VAL A 261 -4.40 4.83 20.49
C VAL A 261 -4.12 6.06 19.62
N LEU A 262 -3.42 7.07 20.16
CA LEU A 262 -3.03 8.26 19.39
C LEU A 262 -2.13 7.91 18.20
N GLU A 263 -1.12 7.07 18.40
CA GLU A 263 -0.24 6.60 17.32
C GLU A 263 -1.03 5.90 16.21
N ASN A 264 -2.00 5.04 16.58
CA ASN A 264 -2.86 4.38 15.60
C ASN A 264 -3.70 5.39 14.79
N ILE A 265 -4.28 6.40 15.45
CA ILE A 265 -5.05 7.45 14.76
C ILE A 265 -4.13 8.24 13.82
N CYS A 266 -2.93 8.60 14.25
CA CYS A 266 -1.93 9.27 13.41
C CYS A 266 -1.60 8.45 12.16
N ASN A 267 -1.31 7.15 12.31
CA ASN A 267 -1.01 6.27 11.18
C ASN A 267 -2.18 6.19 10.17
N VAL A 268 -3.41 6.10 10.67
CA VAL A 268 -4.61 6.08 9.82
C VAL A 268 -4.78 7.40 9.07
N LEU A 269 -4.54 8.54 9.73
CA LEU A 269 -4.62 9.86 9.10
C LEU A 269 -3.52 10.05 8.04
N GLU A 270 -2.30 9.60 8.29
CA GLU A 270 -1.20 9.63 7.33
C GLU A 270 -1.51 8.77 6.09
N ASN A 271 -2.08 7.58 6.29
CA ASN A 271 -2.53 6.71 5.20
C ASN A 271 -3.65 7.36 4.37
N LEU A 272 -4.63 8.01 5.01
CA LEU A 272 -5.66 8.76 4.29
C LEU A 272 -5.09 9.95 3.54
N GLN A 273 -4.12 10.65 4.12
CA GLN A 273 -3.47 11.78 3.47
C GLN A 273 -2.67 11.34 2.24
N SER A 274 -1.92 10.24 2.33
CA SER A 274 -1.18 9.69 1.20
C SER A 274 -2.12 9.17 0.09
N GLN A 275 -3.24 8.55 0.46
CA GLN A 275 -4.27 8.15 -0.50
C GLN A 275 -4.90 9.39 -1.18
N ARG A 276 -5.18 10.45 -0.43
CA ARG A 276 -5.73 11.68 -0.99
C ARG A 276 -4.74 12.36 -1.95
N THR A 277 -3.46 12.46 -1.59
CA THR A 277 -2.46 13.11 -2.46
C THR A 277 -2.22 12.32 -3.74
N THR A 278 -2.17 10.99 -3.66
CA THR A 278 -2.01 10.12 -4.84
C THR A 278 -3.23 10.20 -5.77
N LEU A 279 -4.45 10.19 -5.24
CA LEU A 279 -5.66 10.41 -6.05
C LEU A 279 -5.69 11.79 -6.69
N HIS A 280 -5.24 12.83 -5.97
CA HIS A 280 -5.19 14.19 -6.51
C HIS A 280 -4.15 14.34 -7.64
N ALA A 281 -3.00 13.68 -7.48
CA ALA A 281 -1.98 13.61 -8.53
C ALA A 281 -2.49 12.86 -9.76
N LEU A 282 -3.11 11.69 -9.56
CA LEU A 282 -3.71 10.91 -10.64
C LEU A 282 -4.81 11.69 -11.38
N SER A 283 -5.64 12.44 -10.65
CA SER A 283 -6.66 13.31 -11.24
C SER A 283 -6.05 14.42 -12.08
N SER A 284 -5.00 15.08 -11.59
CA SER A 284 -4.28 16.13 -12.32
C SER A 284 -3.64 15.57 -13.59
N ASP A 285 -2.99 14.41 -13.49
CA ASP A 285 -2.34 13.74 -14.62
C ASP A 285 -3.38 13.33 -15.67
N PHE A 286 -4.52 12.81 -15.24
CA PHE A 286 -5.63 12.45 -16.13
C PHE A 286 -6.21 13.67 -16.85
N ASP A 287 -6.50 14.77 -16.14
CA ASP A 287 -7.00 16.00 -16.74
C ASP A 287 -5.97 16.61 -17.72
N SER A 288 -4.68 16.58 -17.37
CA SER A 288 -3.60 17.03 -18.26
C SER A 288 -3.51 16.20 -19.54
N THR A 289 -3.67 14.88 -19.42
CA THR A 289 -3.63 13.95 -20.56
C THR A 289 -4.83 14.18 -21.49
N ILE A 290 -6.01 14.44 -20.94
CA ILE A 290 -7.21 14.80 -21.72
C ILE A 290 -7.02 16.13 -22.46
N LEU A 291 -6.46 17.14 -21.79
CA LEU A 291 -6.19 18.44 -22.41
C LEU A 291 -5.15 18.33 -23.54
N MET A 292 -4.09 17.54 -23.36
CA MET A 292 -3.10 17.28 -24.42
C MET A 292 -3.69 16.48 -25.59
N ALA A 293 -4.53 15.48 -25.30
CA ALA A 293 -5.18 14.62 -26.29
C ALA A 293 -6.32 15.31 -27.07
N SER A 294 -6.80 16.46 -26.59
CA SER A 294 -7.78 17.31 -27.29
C SER A 294 -7.12 18.47 -28.07
N SER A 295 -5.90 18.86 -27.68
CA SER A 295 -5.09 19.87 -28.40
C SER A 295 -4.43 19.32 -29.68
N THR A 296 -4.16 18.01 -29.73
CA THR A 296 -3.68 17.31 -30.93
C THR A 296 -4.81 17.06 -31.93
N ARG A 297 -5.40 18.15 -32.46
CA ARG A 297 -6.25 18.08 -33.64
C ARG A 297 -5.34 17.74 -34.84
N PRO A 298 -5.57 16.64 -35.59
CA PRO A 298 -4.84 16.40 -36.82
C PRO A 298 -5.13 17.57 -37.75
N LYS A 299 -4.11 18.36 -38.03
CA LYS A 299 -4.15 19.39 -39.06
C LYS A 299 -4.39 18.65 -40.37
N SER A 300 -5.65 18.62 -40.80
CA SER A 300 -6.04 18.11 -42.10
C SER A 300 -5.30 18.94 -43.14
N THR A 301 -4.16 18.43 -43.61
CA THR A 301 -3.52 18.86 -44.85
C THR A 301 -4.49 18.55 -45.97
N SER A 302 -5.35 19.54 -46.23
CA SER A 302 -6.03 19.71 -47.50
C SER A 302 -4.96 20.07 -48.53
N GLU A 303 -4.19 19.09 -48.99
CA GLU A 303 -3.45 19.22 -50.24
C GLU A 303 -4.40 18.89 -51.39
N ALA A 304 -4.62 19.94 -52.17
CA ALA A 304 -5.42 19.96 -53.37
C ALA A 304 -4.88 18.98 -54.40
N SER A 305 -5.81 18.34 -55.10
CA SER A 305 -5.77 18.04 -56.54
C SER A 305 -4.38 18.16 -57.19
N GLN A 306 -3.56 17.11 -57.11
CA GLN A 306 -2.39 16.95 -57.96
C GLN A 306 -2.45 15.59 -58.64
N SER A 307 -2.36 15.62 -59.97
CA SER A 307 -2.41 14.49 -60.86
C SER A 307 -1.45 13.38 -60.43
N CYS A 308 -1.95 12.15 -60.29
CA CYS A 308 -1.13 10.96 -60.08
C CYS A 308 -0.06 10.83 -61.17
N ASN A 309 1.19 11.17 -60.83
CA ASN A 309 2.36 10.55 -61.43
C ASN A 309 2.77 9.40 -60.52
N LEU A 310 2.72 8.17 -61.05
CA LEU A 310 2.98 6.93 -60.32
C LEU A 310 4.45 6.73 -59.91
N ASP A 311 5.36 7.62 -60.31
CA ASP A 311 6.80 7.40 -60.17
C ASP A 311 7.42 7.93 -58.86
N ALA A 312 6.62 8.48 -57.93
CA ALA A 312 7.14 9.16 -56.74
C ALA A 312 6.64 8.62 -55.38
N HIS A 313 6.08 7.41 -55.31
CA HIS A 313 5.69 6.81 -54.03
C HIS A 313 6.53 5.56 -53.70
N PRO A 314 7.72 5.73 -53.07
CA PRO A 314 8.54 4.62 -52.61
C PRO A 314 7.80 3.71 -51.61
N ALA A 315 6.80 4.24 -50.88
CA ALA A 315 5.95 3.45 -50.00
C ALA A 315 4.99 2.51 -50.76
N LEU A 316 4.44 2.96 -51.90
CA LEU A 316 3.60 2.12 -52.76
C LEU A 316 4.45 1.04 -53.45
N PHE A 317 5.66 1.40 -53.88
CA PHE A 317 6.60 0.46 -54.46
C PHE A 317 7.09 -0.57 -53.44
N ALA A 318 7.39 -0.14 -52.20
CA ALA A 318 7.74 -1.03 -51.10
C ALA A 318 6.57 -1.96 -50.73
N LEU A 319 5.34 -1.47 -50.73
CA LEU A 319 4.14 -2.29 -50.51
C LEU A 319 3.92 -3.30 -51.65
N MET A 320 4.04 -2.87 -52.90
CA MET A 320 3.95 -3.76 -54.07
C MET A 320 5.06 -4.81 -54.10
N GLN A 321 6.26 -4.46 -53.64
CA GLN A 321 7.39 -5.37 -53.49
C GLN A 321 7.18 -6.35 -52.33
N HIS A 322 6.59 -5.90 -51.21
CA HIS A 322 6.22 -6.77 -50.09
C HIS A 322 5.07 -7.73 -50.42
N ILE A 323 4.19 -7.36 -51.35
CA ILE A 323 3.07 -8.19 -51.84
C ILE A 323 3.49 -9.06 -53.04
N GLY A 324 4.74 -8.93 -53.53
CA GLY A 324 5.29 -9.77 -54.60
C GLY A 324 4.80 -9.44 -56.01
N LEU A 325 4.29 -8.22 -56.24
CA LEU A 325 3.60 -7.80 -57.47
C LEU A 325 4.49 -7.05 -58.47
N ALA A 326 5.81 -7.23 -58.41
CA ALA A 326 6.74 -6.43 -59.20
C ALA A 326 6.73 -6.77 -60.71
N ASP A 327 6.26 -7.97 -61.11
CA ASP A 327 6.21 -8.39 -62.51
C ASP A 327 4.75 -8.60 -63.00
N GLY A 328 4.37 -7.84 -64.01
CA GLY A 328 2.99 -7.54 -64.41
C GLY A 328 2.16 -8.64 -65.07
N ASN A 329 1.90 -9.76 -64.38
CA ASN A 329 0.86 -10.71 -64.77
C ASN A 329 -0.38 -10.58 -63.87
N SER A 330 -1.49 -10.13 -64.47
CA SER A 330 -2.79 -9.91 -63.79
C SER A 330 -3.40 -11.16 -63.14
N ASN A 331 -2.94 -12.36 -63.51
CA ASN A 331 -3.43 -13.60 -62.93
C ASN A 331 -2.66 -13.99 -61.65
N ASP A 332 -1.46 -13.44 -61.41
CA ASP A 332 -0.68 -13.65 -60.18
C ASP A 332 -1.19 -12.81 -58.99
N LEU A 333 -1.92 -11.72 -59.27
CA LEU A 333 -2.45 -10.82 -58.24
C LEU A 333 -3.48 -11.52 -57.34
N ASP A 334 -4.37 -12.33 -57.93
CA ASP A 334 -5.42 -13.02 -57.19
C ASP A 334 -4.83 -14.13 -56.31
N ASP A 335 -3.77 -14.80 -56.78
CA ASP A 335 -3.06 -15.83 -56.02
C ASP A 335 -2.14 -15.22 -54.94
N ALA A 336 -1.53 -14.05 -55.19
CA ALA A 336 -0.77 -13.30 -54.19
C ALA A 336 -1.68 -12.76 -53.08
N ILE A 337 -2.87 -12.25 -53.41
CA ILE A 337 -3.86 -11.82 -52.42
C ILE A 337 -4.35 -13.03 -51.61
N LYS A 338 -4.63 -14.18 -52.24
CA LYS A 338 -5.00 -15.41 -51.50
C LYS A 338 -3.89 -15.89 -50.57
N ARG A 339 -2.62 -15.81 -50.97
CA ARG A 339 -1.48 -16.12 -50.09
C ARG A 339 -1.39 -15.17 -48.91
N LEU A 340 -1.50 -13.86 -49.15
CA LEU A 340 -1.42 -12.86 -48.08
C LEU A 340 -2.58 -13.00 -47.09
N VAL A 341 -3.79 -13.26 -47.59
CA VAL A 341 -4.96 -13.56 -46.75
C VAL A 341 -4.75 -14.84 -45.95
N SER A 342 -4.13 -15.87 -46.53
CA SER A 342 -3.82 -17.12 -45.83
C SER A 342 -2.75 -16.92 -44.76
N GLU A 343 -1.69 -16.15 -45.03
CA GLU A 343 -0.66 -15.81 -44.05
C GLU A 343 -1.21 -14.95 -42.92
N LEU A 344 -1.99 -13.92 -43.23
CA LEU A 344 -2.62 -13.08 -42.20
C LEU A 344 -3.64 -13.86 -41.37
N SER A 345 -4.40 -14.77 -41.99
CA SER A 345 -5.30 -15.68 -41.26
C SER A 345 -4.51 -16.61 -40.35
N GLN A 346 -3.44 -17.23 -40.85
CA GLN A 346 -2.61 -18.15 -40.06
C GLN A 346 -1.89 -17.43 -38.92
N GLN A 347 -1.44 -16.19 -39.15
CA GLN A 347 -0.83 -15.36 -38.13
C GLN A 347 -1.85 -14.89 -37.10
N ALA A 348 -3.07 -14.54 -37.52
CA ALA A 348 -4.17 -14.23 -36.61
C ALA A 348 -4.53 -15.43 -35.74
N ASP A 349 -4.65 -16.63 -36.31
CA ASP A 349 -4.92 -17.87 -35.57
C ASP A 349 -3.80 -18.21 -34.58
N SER A 350 -2.54 -18.01 -34.99
CA SER A 350 -1.36 -18.17 -34.11
C SER A 350 -1.39 -17.18 -32.93
N ASN A 351 -1.72 -15.92 -33.19
CA ASN A 351 -1.82 -14.89 -32.16
C ASN A 351 -2.97 -15.20 -31.17
N VAL A 352 -4.12 -15.66 -31.68
CA VAL A 352 -5.26 -16.07 -30.84
C VAL A 352 -4.87 -17.26 -29.96
N LEU A 353 -4.16 -18.25 -30.49
CA LEU A 353 -3.63 -19.38 -29.71
C LEU A 353 -2.67 -18.93 -28.61
N GLN A 354 -1.78 -17.98 -28.92
CA GLN A 354 -0.81 -17.46 -27.95
C GLN A 354 -1.50 -16.67 -26.82
N ILE A 355 -2.52 -15.86 -27.17
CA ILE A 355 -3.33 -15.14 -26.18
C ILE A 355 -4.13 -16.12 -25.31
N LEU A 356 -4.71 -17.17 -25.89
CA LEU A 356 -5.42 -18.20 -25.13
C LEU A 356 -4.48 -18.92 -24.16
N GLN A 357 -3.27 -19.30 -24.59
CA GLN A 357 -2.24 -19.87 -23.72
C GLN A 357 -1.88 -18.93 -22.58
N LEU A 358 -1.58 -17.66 -22.86
CA LEU A 358 -1.26 -16.67 -21.82
C LEU A 358 -2.42 -16.46 -20.83
N SER A 359 -3.65 -16.41 -21.32
CA SER A 359 -4.83 -16.28 -20.45
C SER A 359 -5.09 -17.53 -19.62
N GLN A 360 -4.64 -18.71 -20.05
CA GLN A 360 -4.74 -19.96 -19.30
C GLN A 360 -3.60 -20.11 -18.27
N GLU A 361 -2.42 -19.55 -18.57
CA GLU A 361 -1.25 -19.54 -17.68
C GLU A 361 -1.39 -18.53 -16.54
N ALA A 362 -1.95 -17.35 -16.82
CA ALA A 362 -2.15 -16.26 -15.86
C ALA A 362 -2.91 -16.68 -14.57
N PRO A 363 -4.07 -17.38 -14.63
CA PRO A 363 -4.79 -17.82 -13.44
C PRO A 363 -4.06 -18.94 -12.69
N LYS A 364 -3.27 -19.78 -13.38
CA LYS A 364 -2.44 -20.81 -12.73
C LYS A 364 -1.31 -20.16 -11.92
N SER A 365 -0.62 -19.18 -12.51
CA SER A 365 0.41 -18.39 -11.84
C SER A 365 -0.16 -17.62 -10.64
N SER A 366 -1.32 -16.98 -10.81
CA SER A 366 -2.02 -16.28 -9.72
C SER A 366 -2.40 -17.22 -8.58
N ARG A 367 -2.93 -18.42 -8.87
CA ARG A 367 -3.21 -19.43 -7.84
C ARG A 367 -1.95 -19.92 -7.13
N ALA A 368 -0.86 -20.16 -7.85
CA ALA A 368 0.41 -20.56 -7.25
C ALA A 368 0.96 -19.47 -6.32
N ALA A 369 0.87 -18.20 -6.70
CA ALA A 369 1.27 -17.07 -5.86
C ALA A 369 0.39 -16.95 -4.60
N LEU A 370 -0.93 -17.08 -4.74
CA LEU A 370 -1.84 -17.07 -3.59
C LEU A 370 -1.60 -18.25 -2.64
N GLN A 371 -1.29 -19.43 -3.18
CA GLN A 371 -0.95 -20.61 -2.38
C GLN A 371 0.39 -20.43 -1.66
N ALA A 372 1.39 -19.80 -2.30
CA ALA A 372 2.65 -19.43 -1.65
C ALA A 372 2.44 -18.42 -0.51
N ILE A 373 1.58 -17.41 -0.71
CA ILE A 373 1.21 -16.43 0.33
C ILE A 373 0.47 -17.11 1.48
N SER A 374 -0.49 -18.00 1.17
CA SER A 374 -1.21 -18.80 2.17
C SER A 374 -0.25 -19.65 3.01
N ASN A 375 0.70 -20.32 2.35
CA ASN A 375 1.71 -21.12 3.05
C ASN A 375 2.60 -20.24 3.93
N ALA A 376 3.03 -19.07 3.44
CA ALA A 376 3.82 -18.12 4.22
C ALA A 376 3.07 -17.62 5.46
N LEU A 377 1.76 -17.32 5.33
CA LEU A 377 0.88 -16.95 6.44
C LEU A 377 0.73 -18.08 7.46
N THR A 378 0.58 -19.33 7.02
CA THR A 378 0.53 -20.48 7.95
C THR A 378 1.87 -20.75 8.64
N THR A 379 3.01 -20.51 7.98
CA THR A 379 4.32 -20.56 8.63
C THR A 379 4.57 -19.37 9.57
N SER A 380 3.90 -18.24 9.36
CA SER A 380 3.90 -17.13 10.32
C SER A 380 3.14 -17.47 11.60
N SER A 381 2.07 -18.26 11.51
CA SER A 381 1.38 -18.81 12.69
C SER A 381 2.28 -19.73 13.54
N VAL A 382 3.32 -20.34 12.95
CA VAL A 382 4.34 -21.07 13.72
C VAL A 382 5.21 -20.11 14.55
N ARG A 383 5.43 -18.87 14.08
CA ARG A 383 6.11 -17.84 14.88
C ARG A 383 5.25 -17.35 16.05
N ASP A 384 3.93 -17.32 15.89
CA ASP A 384 3.04 -17.03 17.02
C ASP A 384 3.09 -18.15 18.07
N SER A 385 3.22 -19.42 17.68
CA SER A 385 3.44 -20.51 18.66
C SER A 385 4.78 -20.43 19.38
N ASP A 386 5.84 -19.94 18.71
CA ASP A 386 7.15 -19.70 19.34
C ASP A 386 7.08 -18.52 20.34
N VAL A 387 6.26 -17.51 20.06
CA VAL A 387 6.00 -16.38 20.97
C VAL A 387 5.19 -16.85 22.18
N ASP A 388 4.17 -17.67 21.99
CA ASP A 388 3.38 -18.27 23.08
C ASP A 388 4.23 -19.20 23.97
N ASP A 389 5.16 -19.96 23.37
CA ASP A 389 6.12 -20.80 24.11
C ASP A 389 7.14 -19.95 24.87
N LEU A 390 7.59 -18.82 24.29
CA LEU A 390 8.47 -17.88 24.98
C LEU A 390 7.75 -17.21 26.15
N GLU A 391 6.49 -16.83 25.99
CA GLU A 391 5.67 -16.23 27.04
C GLU A 391 5.42 -17.22 28.19
N ARG A 392 5.13 -18.49 27.87
CA ARG A 392 5.07 -19.57 28.87
C ARG A 392 6.38 -19.75 29.62
N ARG A 393 7.53 -19.75 28.91
CA ARG A 393 8.86 -19.86 29.55
C ARG A 393 9.15 -18.69 30.48
N ILE A 394 8.81 -17.46 30.08
CA ILE A 394 8.94 -16.26 30.91
C ILE A 394 8.04 -16.35 32.16
N ALA A 395 6.81 -16.82 32.02
CA ALA A 395 5.90 -17.02 33.15
C ALA A 395 6.45 -18.04 34.15
N THR A 396 6.96 -19.19 33.69
CA THR A 396 7.62 -20.16 34.58
C THR A 396 8.87 -19.58 35.25
N ALA A 397 9.71 -18.85 34.52
CA ALA A 397 10.91 -18.22 35.09
C ALA A 397 10.55 -17.21 36.19
N ARG A 398 9.48 -16.43 36.01
CA ARG A 398 8.97 -15.51 37.04
C ARG A 398 8.52 -16.26 38.30
N THR A 399 7.75 -17.34 38.16
CA THR A 399 7.33 -18.14 39.32
C THR A 399 8.49 -18.79 40.07
N GLN A 400 9.56 -19.18 39.38
CA GLN A 400 10.78 -19.71 40.00
C GLN A 400 11.58 -18.63 40.74
N LEU A 401 11.64 -17.42 40.18
CA LEU A 401 12.27 -16.25 40.83
C LEU A 401 11.52 -15.83 42.09
N ASP A 402 10.19 -15.83 42.06
CA ASP A 402 9.37 -15.54 43.23
C ASP A 402 9.52 -16.61 44.32
N GLY A 403 9.72 -17.87 43.94
CA GLY A 403 10.02 -18.98 44.86
C GLY A 403 11.44 -18.95 45.46
N LEU A 404 12.38 -18.25 44.83
CA LEU A 404 13.76 -18.06 45.29
C LEU A 404 13.95 -16.77 46.09
N SER A 405 12.90 -15.98 46.29
CA SER A 405 12.93 -14.83 47.20
C SER A 405 13.27 -15.34 48.61
N PRO A 406 14.43 -14.98 49.15
CA PRO A 406 14.94 -15.58 50.37
C PRO A 406 13.99 -15.24 51.51
N HIS A 407 13.50 -16.28 52.17
CA HIS A 407 12.79 -16.16 53.44
C HIS A 407 13.78 -15.58 54.44
N ALA A 408 13.73 -14.25 54.58
CA ALA A 408 14.58 -13.52 55.50
C ALA A 408 14.25 -13.95 56.94
N PRO A 409 15.25 -14.27 57.77
CA PRO A 409 15.05 -14.64 59.17
C PRO A 409 14.46 -13.49 60.01
#